data_AF-A0A937NHK6-F1
#
_entry.id   AF-A0A937NHK6-F1
#
_cell.length_a   1.000
_cell.length_b   1.000
_cell.length_c   1.000
_cell.angle_alpha   90.00
_cell.angle_beta   90.00
_cell.angle_gamma   90.00
#
_symmetry.space_group_name_H-M   'P 1'
#
loop_
_entity.id
_entity.type
_entity.pdbx_description
1 polymer ?
#
loop_
_entity_poly.entity_id
_entity_poly.type
_entity_poly.pdbx_seq_one_letter_code
_entity_poly.pdbx_strand_id
1 'polypeptide(L)'
;MHHSLKLYSRYRELALKYYIFQARWTRIPLIGRLVRKVANAYGKNVSAAYLLNLHEANEIVDSSDGLALGPCTCRAVFKNCDNPINAEIIVGLSRNIFMEGRPHDYREITKQEAKDILKQCHQNGLIHTIVHWQHDFYAICNCCSCCCVPLRLLKKYGVGNALVREDNIVEKLKERQFSQP
;
A
#
# COMPACT_ATOMS: atom_id res chain seq x y z
N MET A 1 -9.61 8.03 15.10
CA MET A 1 -9.37 7.15 13.94
C MET A 1 -7.92 6.64 13.84
N HIS A 2 -6.91 7.37 14.31
CA HIS A 2 -5.48 7.01 14.21
C HIS A 2 -4.99 5.77 15.00
N HIS A 3 -5.78 5.24 15.94
CA HIS A 3 -5.34 4.13 16.80
C HIS A 3 -5.23 2.79 16.04
N SER A 4 -6.09 2.56 15.03
CA SER A 4 -6.06 1.35 14.20
C SER A 4 -4.82 1.32 13.31
N LEU A 5 -4.46 2.47 12.71
CA LEU A 5 -3.27 2.60 11.86
C LEU A 5 -1.97 2.48 12.68
N LYS A 6 -1.94 3.01 13.92
CA LYS A 6 -0.81 2.85 14.84
C LYS A 6 -0.60 1.38 15.24
N LEU A 7 -1.68 0.65 15.56
CA LEU A 7 -1.61 -0.78 15.85
C LEU A 7 -1.15 -1.57 14.62
N TYR A 8 -1.71 -1.25 13.45
CA TYR A 8 -1.31 -1.84 12.18
C TYR A 8 0.18 -1.62 11.90
N SER A 9 0.69 -0.39 12.04
CA SER A 9 2.11 -0.06 11.84
C SER A 9 3.03 -0.91 12.73
N ARG A 10 2.66 -1.11 14.01
CA ARG A 10 3.45 -1.92 14.95
C ARG A 10 3.49 -3.41 14.57
N TYR A 11 2.34 -4.00 14.23
CA TYR A 11 2.22 -5.45 13.98
C TYR A 11 2.17 -5.83 12.48
N ARG A 12 2.51 -4.90 11.59
CA ARG A 12 2.33 -4.99 10.14
C ARG A 12 2.91 -6.26 9.52
N GLU A 13 4.10 -6.66 9.97
CA GLU A 13 4.82 -7.81 9.42
C GLU A 13 4.12 -9.14 9.74
N LEU A 14 3.69 -9.29 11.00
CA LEU A 14 2.94 -10.46 11.44
C LEU A 14 1.56 -10.49 10.75
N ALA A 15 0.89 -9.34 10.66
CA ALA A 15 -0.38 -9.21 9.97
C ALA A 15 -0.28 -9.63 8.49
N LEU A 16 0.76 -9.19 7.77
CA LEU A 16 0.97 -9.56 6.35
C LEU A 16 1.25 -11.06 6.18
N LYS A 17 2.08 -11.66 7.05
CA LYS A 17 2.35 -13.11 7.02
C LYS A 17 1.06 -13.90 7.26
N TYR A 18 0.30 -13.51 8.28
CA TYR A 18 -0.98 -14.14 8.62
C TYR A 18 -2.02 -13.97 7.50
N TYR A 19 -2.07 -12.81 6.86
CA TYR A 19 -3.02 -12.53 5.78
C TYR A 19 -2.75 -13.39 4.53
N ILE A 20 -1.48 -13.51 4.12
CA ILE A 20 -1.08 -14.41 3.02
C ILE A 20 -1.31 -15.88 3.39
N PHE A 21 -1.08 -16.26 4.64
CA PHE A 21 -1.35 -17.62 5.11
C PHE A 21 -2.84 -17.97 4.96
N GLN A 22 -3.74 -17.10 5.44
CA GLN A 22 -5.20 -17.27 5.30
C GLN A 22 -5.64 -17.30 3.83
N ALA A 23 -5.00 -16.53 2.95
CA ALA A 23 -5.32 -16.53 1.53
C ALA A 23 -5.20 -17.94 0.89
N ARG A 24 -4.40 -18.85 1.47
CA ARG A 24 -4.32 -20.25 1.02
C ARG A 24 -5.67 -20.97 1.09
N TRP A 25 -6.57 -20.58 2.00
CA TRP A 25 -7.90 -21.17 2.13
C TRP A 25 -8.80 -20.91 0.92
N THR A 26 -8.48 -19.91 0.09
CA THR A 26 -9.16 -19.67 -1.21
C THR A 26 -9.02 -20.84 -2.19
N ARG A 27 -8.05 -21.73 -1.97
CA ARG A 27 -7.75 -22.89 -2.81
C ARG A 27 -8.34 -24.20 -2.28
N ILE A 28 -8.95 -24.19 -1.09
CA ILE A 28 -9.58 -25.39 -0.53
C ILE A 28 -10.85 -25.70 -1.32
N PRO A 29 -11.05 -26.94 -1.81
CA PRO A 29 -12.29 -27.34 -2.48
C PRO A 29 -13.52 -27.00 -1.62
N LEU A 30 -14.64 -26.67 -2.29
CA LEU A 30 -15.94 -26.32 -1.68
C LEU A 30 -15.98 -24.97 -0.94
N ILE A 31 -15.04 -24.66 -0.04
CA ILE A 31 -15.07 -23.41 0.75
C ILE A 31 -14.34 -22.24 0.08
N GLY A 32 -13.41 -22.51 -0.85
CA GLY A 32 -12.55 -21.48 -1.43
C GLY A 32 -13.30 -20.38 -2.19
N ARG A 33 -14.50 -20.64 -2.71
CA ARG A 33 -15.37 -19.62 -3.33
C ARG A 33 -15.91 -18.65 -2.27
N LEU A 34 -16.36 -19.16 -1.12
CA LEU A 34 -16.83 -18.32 -0.01
C LEU A 34 -15.68 -17.47 0.55
N VAL A 35 -14.52 -18.08 0.80
CA VAL A 35 -13.33 -17.36 1.28
C VAL A 35 -12.94 -16.24 0.32
N ARG A 36 -12.96 -16.47 -1.00
CA ARG A 36 -12.72 -15.41 -1.99
C ARG A 36 -13.77 -14.31 -1.93
N LYS A 37 -15.05 -14.62 -1.76
CA LYS A 37 -16.11 -13.60 -1.62
C LYS A 37 -15.85 -12.72 -0.40
N VAL A 38 -15.55 -13.32 0.75
CA VAL A 38 -15.23 -12.59 1.99
C VAL A 38 -13.96 -11.74 1.82
N ALA A 39 -12.91 -12.31 1.24
CA ALA A 39 -11.66 -11.58 0.98
C ALA A 39 -11.86 -10.39 0.02
N ASN A 40 -12.69 -10.53 -1.02
CA ASN A 40 -13.01 -9.44 -1.94
C ASN A 40 -13.87 -8.36 -1.29
N ALA A 41 -14.80 -8.72 -0.39
CA ALA A 41 -15.56 -7.75 0.39
C ALA A 41 -14.65 -6.96 1.35
N TYR A 42 -13.71 -7.66 2.00
CA TYR A 42 -12.69 -7.01 2.82
C TYR A 42 -11.81 -6.06 2.00
N GLY A 43 -11.32 -6.50 0.83
CA GLY A 43 -10.51 -5.66 -0.05
C GLY A 43 -11.23 -4.37 -0.44
N LYS A 44 -12.51 -4.48 -0.82
CA LYS A 44 -13.33 -3.33 -1.23
C LYS A 44 -13.56 -2.32 -0.11
N ASN A 45 -13.77 -2.79 1.13
CA ASN A 45 -14.29 -1.95 2.21
C ASN A 45 -13.25 -1.58 3.27
N VAL A 46 -12.15 -2.32 3.38
CA VAL A 46 -11.17 -2.16 4.47
C VAL A 46 -9.78 -1.87 3.95
N SER A 47 -9.25 -2.63 3.00
CA SER A 47 -7.90 -2.36 2.49
C SER A 47 -7.71 -2.90 1.08
N ALA A 48 -7.53 -1.99 0.14
CA ALA A 48 -7.09 -2.25 -1.22
C ALA A 48 -5.86 -1.41 -1.58
N ALA A 49 -5.21 -1.84 -2.66
CA ALA A 49 -4.27 -1.03 -3.40
C ALA A 49 -4.90 -0.62 -4.73
N TYR A 50 -4.67 0.61 -5.16
CA TYR A 50 -5.08 1.12 -6.46
C TYR A 50 -3.85 1.35 -7.32
N LEU A 51 -3.85 0.82 -8.54
CA LEU A 51 -2.78 1.01 -9.51
C LEU A 51 -2.70 2.48 -9.94
N LEU A 52 -1.47 3.00 -9.90
CA LEU A 52 -1.13 4.32 -10.39
C LEU A 52 -0.18 4.20 -11.59
N ASN A 53 -0.35 5.09 -12.56
CA ASN A 53 0.74 5.44 -13.45
C ASN A 53 1.68 6.45 -12.76
N LEU A 54 2.85 6.71 -13.35
CA LEU A 54 3.85 7.62 -12.76
C LEU A 54 3.33 9.07 -12.65
N HIS A 55 2.50 9.52 -13.58
CA HIS A 55 1.92 10.87 -13.55
C HIS A 55 0.99 11.05 -12.36
N GLU A 56 0.07 10.11 -12.15
CA GLU A 56 -0.86 10.12 -11.00
C GLU A 56 -0.11 10.07 -9.67
N ALA A 57 0.95 9.26 -9.58
CA ALA A 57 1.79 9.22 -8.38
C ALA A 57 2.47 10.57 -8.10
N ASN A 58 2.96 11.25 -9.14
CA ASN A 58 3.54 12.59 -9.02
C ASN A 58 2.50 13.64 -8.61
N GLU A 59 1.28 13.57 -9.14
CA GLU A 59 0.19 14.46 -8.73
C GLU A 59 -0.17 14.31 -7.24
N ILE A 60 -0.22 13.06 -6.74
CA ILE A 60 -0.49 12.81 -5.32
C ILE A 60 0.65 13.37 -4.45
N VAL A 61 1.90 13.23 -4.89
CA VAL A 61 3.06 13.86 -4.23
C VAL A 61 2.91 15.39 -4.20
N ASP A 62 2.46 16.00 -5.29
CA ASP A 62 2.28 17.44 -5.38
C ASP A 62 1.14 17.96 -4.51
N SER A 63 0.06 17.19 -4.35
CA SER A 63 -1.07 17.56 -3.48
C SER A 63 -0.89 17.19 -2.01
N SER A 64 0.21 16.53 -1.64
CA SER A 64 0.42 16.09 -0.26
C SER A 64 0.98 17.20 0.63
N ASP A 65 0.43 17.33 1.84
CA ASP A 65 0.88 18.26 2.90
C ASP A 65 2.18 17.81 3.59
N GLY A 66 2.78 16.75 3.07
CA GLY A 66 4.16 16.34 3.33
C GLY A 66 4.32 14.84 3.34
N LEU A 67 5.58 14.42 3.35
CA LEU A 67 5.98 13.12 2.85
C LEU A 67 7.03 12.51 3.78
N ALA A 68 6.95 11.19 3.98
CA ALA A 68 8.03 10.44 4.60
C ALA A 68 8.38 9.20 3.76
N LEU A 69 9.67 8.93 3.62
CA LEU A 69 10.18 7.71 3.01
C LEU A 69 10.35 6.64 4.08
N GLY A 70 9.94 5.41 3.77
CA GLY A 70 10.25 4.25 4.59
C GLY A 70 10.39 2.96 3.77
N PRO A 71 10.63 1.84 4.47
CA PRO A 71 10.83 0.55 3.85
C PRO A 71 9.52 -0.04 3.33
N CYS A 72 9.57 -0.64 2.14
CA CYS A 72 8.49 -1.48 1.63
C CYS A 72 8.31 -2.70 2.53
N THR A 73 7.20 -2.73 3.27
CA THR A 73 6.91 -3.81 4.22
C THR A 73 6.99 -5.20 3.61
N CYS A 74 6.37 -5.37 2.43
CA CYS A 74 6.31 -6.68 1.79
C CYS A 74 7.72 -7.18 1.45
N ARG A 75 8.60 -6.28 0.99
CA ARG A 75 9.97 -6.64 0.64
C ARG A 75 10.80 -6.94 1.88
N ALA A 76 10.67 -6.15 2.94
CA ALA A 76 11.32 -6.39 4.23
C ALA A 76 10.95 -7.76 4.83
N VAL A 77 9.68 -8.16 4.69
CA VAL A 77 9.15 -9.41 5.23
C VAL A 77 9.54 -10.63 4.41
N PHE A 78 9.37 -10.58 3.08
CA PHE A 78 9.49 -11.77 2.23
C PHE A 78 10.86 -11.92 1.57
N LYS A 79 11.60 -10.84 1.34
CA LYS A 79 12.98 -10.85 0.81
C LYS A 79 13.19 -11.73 -0.43
N ASN A 80 12.22 -11.76 -1.36
CA ASN A 80 12.29 -12.56 -2.59
C ASN A 80 13.06 -11.87 -3.74
N CYS A 81 13.68 -10.70 -3.51
CA CYS A 81 14.43 -9.95 -4.51
C CYS A 81 15.35 -8.90 -3.89
N ASP A 82 16.26 -8.35 -4.70
CA ASP A 82 17.21 -7.30 -4.31
C ASP A 82 16.78 -5.88 -4.70
N ASN A 83 15.51 -5.68 -5.08
CA ASN A 83 14.99 -4.33 -5.35
C ASN A 83 15.15 -3.40 -4.13
N PRO A 84 15.30 -2.08 -4.32
CA PRO A 84 15.49 -1.14 -3.22
C PRO A 84 14.44 -1.26 -2.12
N ILE A 85 14.84 -1.33 -0.85
CA ILE A 85 13.88 -1.50 0.25
C ILE A 85 13.14 -0.20 0.56
N ASN A 86 13.83 0.95 0.53
CA ASN A 86 13.27 2.27 0.78
C ASN A 86 12.50 2.74 -0.46
N ALA A 87 11.23 2.34 -0.53
CA ALA A 87 10.40 2.47 -1.71
C ALA A 87 8.92 2.68 -1.36
N GLU A 88 8.60 3.01 -0.10
CA GLU A 88 7.25 3.34 0.35
C GLU A 88 7.24 4.82 0.78
N ILE A 89 6.37 5.62 0.18
CA ILE A 89 6.24 7.05 0.46
C ILE A 89 4.93 7.25 1.22
N ILE A 90 5.02 7.57 2.50
CA ILE A 90 3.86 7.91 3.34
C ILE A 90 3.44 9.34 3.01
N VAL A 91 2.13 9.56 2.84
CA VAL A 91 1.57 10.84 2.39
C VAL A 91 0.71 11.50 3.47
N GLY A 92 0.70 12.83 3.49
CA GLY A 92 -0.18 13.65 4.33
C GLY A 92 0.08 13.46 5.83
N LEU A 93 -0.99 13.57 6.62
CA LEU A 93 -0.95 13.44 8.08
C LEU A 93 -0.53 12.04 8.56
N SER A 94 -0.69 11.02 7.71
CA SER A 94 -0.27 9.66 8.04
C SER A 94 1.23 9.57 8.33
N ARG A 95 2.06 10.46 7.76
CA ARG A 95 3.51 10.45 7.98
C ARG A 95 3.88 10.52 9.46
N ASN A 96 3.18 11.36 10.22
CA ASN A 96 3.44 11.56 11.65
C ASN A 96 3.20 10.26 12.42
N ILE A 97 2.13 9.53 12.09
CA ILE A 97 1.77 8.26 12.75
C ILE A 97 2.85 7.20 12.49
N PHE A 98 3.35 7.12 11.26
CA PHE A 98 4.39 6.14 10.90
C PHE A 98 5.75 6.51 11.51
N MET A 99 6.12 7.80 11.48
CA MET A 99 7.34 8.29 12.12
C MET A 99 7.31 8.14 13.63
N GLU A 100 6.19 8.41 14.32
CA GLU A 100 6.06 8.17 15.76
C GLU A 100 6.09 6.68 16.11
N GLY A 101 5.43 5.84 15.30
CA GLY A 101 5.33 4.41 15.56
C GLY A 101 6.63 3.64 15.28
N ARG A 102 7.44 4.13 14.34
CA ARG A 102 8.68 3.52 13.86
C ARG A 102 9.72 4.61 13.50
N PRO A 103 10.22 5.38 14.46
CA PRO A 103 11.05 6.58 14.21
C PRO A 103 12.39 6.31 13.52
N HIS A 104 12.87 5.07 13.56
CA HIS A 104 14.11 4.67 12.87
C HIS A 104 13.89 4.16 11.44
N ASP A 105 12.64 3.85 11.06
CA ASP A 105 12.32 3.31 9.74
C ASP A 105 11.95 4.41 8.75
N TYR A 106 11.48 5.57 9.23
CA TYR A 106 10.93 6.64 8.40
C TYR A 106 11.69 7.95 8.56
N ARG A 107 11.89 8.64 7.45
CA ARG A 107 12.44 10.01 7.43
C ARG A 107 11.62 10.91 6.51
N GLU A 108 11.55 12.19 6.84
CA GLU A 108 10.91 13.15 5.93
C GLU A 108 11.71 13.30 4.62
N ILE A 109 10.98 13.58 3.54
CA ILE A 109 11.54 13.81 2.22
C ILE A 109 10.87 15.00 1.54
N THR A 110 11.58 15.63 0.61
CA THR A 110 11.00 16.70 -0.21
C THR A 110 10.12 16.12 -1.32
N LYS A 111 9.25 16.94 -1.92
CA LYS A 111 8.48 16.56 -3.12
C LYS A 111 9.39 16.16 -4.27
N GLN A 112 10.49 16.89 -4.48
CA GLN A 112 11.45 16.57 -5.54
C GLN A 112 12.09 15.20 -5.32
N GLU A 113 12.56 14.94 -4.09
CA GLU A 113 13.14 13.66 -3.72
C GLU A 113 12.13 12.50 -3.90
N ALA A 114 10.87 12.71 -3.51
CA ALA A 114 9.81 11.73 -3.72
C ALA A 114 9.62 11.41 -5.21
N LYS A 115 9.58 12.41 -6.09
CA LYS A 115 9.47 12.22 -7.55
C LYS A 115 10.67 11.48 -8.13
N ASP A 116 11.88 11.77 -7.64
CA ASP A 116 13.10 11.07 -8.07
C ASP A 116 13.07 9.59 -7.67
N ILE A 117 12.59 9.28 -6.45
CA ILE A 117 12.38 7.90 -5.98
C ILE A 117 11.33 7.19 -6.82
N LEU A 118 10.20 7.85 -7.13
CA LEU A 118 9.15 7.28 -7.99
C LEU A 118 9.71 6.95 -9.37
N LYS A 119 10.47 7.87 -9.98
CA LYS A 119 11.13 7.65 -11.27
C LYS A 119 12.10 6.48 -11.22
N GLN A 120 12.94 6.39 -10.19
CA GLN A 120 13.88 5.28 -10.01
C GLN A 120 13.14 3.94 -9.85
N CYS A 121 12.08 3.92 -9.04
CA CYS A 121 11.25 2.74 -8.87
C CYS A 121 10.60 2.30 -10.19
N HIS A 122 10.10 3.25 -10.97
CA HIS A 122 9.52 3.02 -12.29
C HIS A 122 10.54 2.39 -13.25
N GLN A 123 11.74 2.96 -13.31
CA GLN A 123 12.84 2.46 -14.15
C GLN A 123 13.29 1.05 -13.75
N ASN A 124 13.19 0.71 -12.46
CA ASN A 124 13.44 -0.64 -11.94
C ASN A 124 12.27 -1.61 -12.16
N GLY A 125 11.21 -1.21 -12.88
CA GLY A 125 10.05 -2.05 -13.17
C GLY A 125 9.14 -2.29 -11.95
N LEU A 126 9.23 -1.46 -10.92
CA LEU A 126 8.30 -1.50 -9.79
C LEU A 126 6.98 -0.84 -10.17
N ILE A 127 5.87 -1.43 -9.74
CA ILE A 127 4.56 -0.84 -9.94
C ILE A 127 4.27 0.20 -8.86
N HIS A 128 3.57 1.28 -9.24
CA HIS A 128 3.09 2.29 -8.31
C HIS A 128 1.66 1.96 -7.88
N THR A 129 1.41 2.09 -6.59
CA THR A 129 0.05 1.95 -6.04
C THR A 129 -0.18 2.97 -4.95
N ILE A 130 -1.40 3.48 -4.82
CA ILE A 130 -1.85 4.11 -3.57
C ILE A 130 -2.59 3.06 -2.74
N VAL A 131 -2.20 2.92 -1.48
CA VAL A 131 -2.84 1.99 -0.54
C VAL A 131 -3.72 2.75 0.44
N HIS A 132 -4.88 2.16 0.74
CA HIS A 132 -5.73 2.65 1.82
C HIS A 132 -5.91 1.62 2.92
N TRP A 133 -6.16 2.13 4.11
CA TRP A 133 -6.60 1.38 5.26
C TRP A 133 -7.84 2.06 5.83
N GLN A 134 -8.92 1.30 5.93
CA GLN A 134 -10.26 1.79 6.21
C GLN A 134 -10.61 2.93 5.23
N HIS A 135 -10.74 4.15 5.73
CA HIS A 135 -11.14 5.31 4.95
C HIS A 135 -9.95 6.15 4.44
N ASP A 136 -8.72 5.84 4.87
CA ASP A 136 -7.56 6.71 4.69
C ASP A 136 -6.57 6.14 3.68
N PHE A 137 -6.28 6.93 2.65
CA PHE A 137 -5.08 6.72 1.83
C PHE A 137 -3.86 7.17 2.63
N TYR A 138 -2.86 6.29 2.78
CA TYR A 138 -1.74 6.57 3.68
C TYR A 138 -0.38 6.49 3.00
N ALA A 139 -0.23 5.74 1.90
CA ALA A 139 1.06 5.58 1.25
C ALA A 139 0.97 5.33 -0.26
N ILE A 140 1.94 5.88 -0.98
CA ILE A 140 2.32 5.42 -2.31
C ILE A 140 3.33 4.27 -2.12
N CYS A 141 2.93 3.06 -2.52
CA CYS A 141 3.77 1.88 -2.44
C CYS A 141 4.37 1.54 -3.81
N ASN A 142 5.70 1.39 -3.86
CA ASN A 142 6.44 0.98 -5.05
C ASN A 142 6.94 -0.46 -4.91
N CYS A 143 6.24 -1.41 -5.54
CA CYS A 143 6.37 -2.83 -5.22
C CYS A 143 6.71 -3.72 -6.42
N CYS A 144 7.36 -4.86 -6.15
CA CYS A 144 7.63 -5.90 -7.16
C CYS A 144 6.50 -6.94 -7.19
N SER A 145 6.36 -7.64 -8.32
CA SER A 145 5.53 -8.84 -8.45
C SER A 145 5.88 -9.98 -7.48
N CYS A 146 7.13 -10.00 -7.00
CA CYS A 146 7.71 -11.05 -6.19
C CYS A 146 7.30 -11.04 -4.71
N CYS A 147 7.11 -9.84 -4.14
CA CYS A 147 6.86 -9.63 -2.71
C CYS A 147 5.48 -9.03 -2.45
N CYS A 148 4.97 -8.19 -3.36
CA CYS A 148 3.75 -7.41 -3.19
C CYS A 148 2.55 -8.29 -2.79
N VAL A 149 2.00 -8.04 -1.60
CA VAL A 149 0.86 -8.79 -1.08
C VAL A 149 -0.40 -8.60 -1.93
N PRO A 150 -0.83 -7.36 -2.27
CA PRO A 150 -1.94 -7.14 -3.20
C PRO A 150 -1.82 -7.91 -4.53
N LEU A 151 -0.65 -7.83 -5.18
CA LEU A 151 -0.41 -8.56 -6.43
C LEU A 151 -0.46 -10.09 -6.25
N ARG A 152 0.06 -10.60 -5.14
CA ARG A 152 0.01 -12.04 -4.84
C ARG A 152 -1.42 -12.49 -4.56
N LEU A 153 -2.22 -11.69 -3.85
CA LEU A 153 -3.65 -11.93 -3.62
C LEU A 153 -4.42 -12.00 -4.93
N LEU A 154 -4.20 -11.04 -5.81
CA LEU A 154 -4.77 -11.03 -7.16
C LEU A 154 -4.32 -12.26 -7.97
N LYS A 155 -3.01 -12.41 -8.20
CA LYS A 155 -2.47 -13.41 -9.14
C LYS A 155 -2.52 -14.85 -8.64
N LYS A 156 -2.28 -15.10 -7.35
CA LYS A 156 -2.15 -16.46 -6.79
C LYS A 156 -3.44 -16.97 -6.12
N TYR A 157 -4.31 -16.07 -5.66
CA TYR A 157 -5.46 -16.42 -4.83
C TYR A 157 -6.80 -15.94 -5.40
N GLY A 158 -6.81 -15.20 -6.52
CA GLY A 158 -8.02 -14.75 -7.19
C GLY A 158 -8.83 -13.75 -6.36
N VAL A 159 -8.16 -12.96 -5.51
CA VAL A 159 -8.77 -11.86 -4.75
C VAL A 159 -8.60 -10.59 -5.58
N GLY A 160 -9.56 -10.35 -6.48
CA GLY A 160 -9.55 -9.25 -7.43
C GLY A 160 -9.49 -7.87 -6.78
N ASN A 161 -10.28 -7.65 -5.73
CA ASN A 161 -10.38 -6.35 -5.06
C ASN A 161 -9.16 -6.01 -4.18
N ALA A 162 -8.13 -6.88 -4.11
CA ALA A 162 -6.91 -6.55 -3.40
C ALA A 162 -6.06 -5.51 -4.16
N LEU A 163 -6.13 -5.52 -5.50
CA LEU A 163 -5.44 -4.59 -6.37
C LEU A 163 -6.31 -4.28 -7.59
N VAL A 164 -6.73 -3.03 -7.71
CA VAL A 164 -7.63 -2.59 -8.78
C VAL A 164 -7.08 -1.36 -9.49
N ARG A 165 -7.52 -1.12 -10.72
CA ARG A 165 -7.34 0.17 -11.40
C ARG A 165 -8.59 1.01 -11.16
N GLU A 166 -8.40 2.29 -10.93
CA GLU A 166 -9.46 3.27 -10.74
C GLU A 166 -9.07 4.52 -11.54
N ASP A 167 -9.92 4.97 -12.45
CA ASP A 167 -9.54 5.99 -13.42
C ASP A 167 -9.42 7.39 -12.80
N ASN A 168 -10.27 7.70 -11.82
CA ASN A 168 -10.33 9.01 -11.15
C ASN A 168 -9.77 8.93 -9.71
N ILE A 169 -8.69 8.16 -9.53
CA ILE A 169 -8.14 7.89 -8.19
C ILE A 169 -7.55 9.14 -7.54
N VAL A 170 -7.00 10.06 -8.33
CA VAL A 170 -6.42 11.31 -7.84
C VAL A 170 -7.51 12.24 -7.32
N GLU A 171 -8.64 12.40 -8.03
CA GLU A 171 -9.76 13.19 -7.51
C GLU A 171 -10.35 12.57 -6.24
N LYS A 172 -10.57 11.24 -6.22
CA LYS A 172 -11.06 10.52 -5.04
C LYS A 172 -10.15 10.70 -3.83
N LEU A 173 -8.83 10.73 -4.03
CA LEU A 173 -7.89 10.97 -2.95
C LEU A 173 -8.01 12.39 -2.42
N LYS A 174 -8.05 13.40 -3.30
CA LYS A 174 -8.25 14.81 -2.93
C LYS A 174 -9.54 14.97 -2.13
N GLU A 175 -10.67 14.49 -2.64
CA GLU A 175 -11.96 14.52 -1.94
C GLU A 175 -11.87 13.94 -0.53
N ARG A 176 -11.26 12.76 -0.38
CA ARG A 176 -11.14 12.10 0.93
C ARG A 176 -10.16 12.77 1.88
N GLN A 177 -9.12 13.40 1.37
CA GLN A 177 -8.14 14.14 2.17
C GLN A 177 -8.76 15.45 2.72
N PHE A 178 -9.66 16.09 1.97
CA PHE A 178 -10.38 17.32 2.37
C PHE A 178 -11.71 17.08 3.09
N SER A 179 -12.22 15.84 3.11
CA SER A 179 -13.48 15.50 3.80
C SER A 179 -13.29 15.12 5.28
N GLN A 180 -12.06 15.18 5.81
CA GLN A 180 -11.80 14.92 7.23
C GLN A 180 -11.69 16.24 8.00
N PRO A 181 -12.65 16.56 8.89
CA PRO A 181 -12.55 17.68 9.81
C PRO A 181 -11.49 17.45 10.90
#